data_AF-A0A353UEK1-F1
#
_entry.id   AF-A0A353UEK1-F1
#
_cell.length_a   1.000
_cell.length_b   1.000
_cell.length_c   1.000
_cell.angle_alpha   90.00
_cell.angle_beta   90.00
_cell.angle_gamma   90.00
#
_symmetry.space_group_name_H-M   'P 1'
#
loop_
_entity.id
_entity.type
_entity.pdbx_description
1 polymer ?
#
loop_
_entity_poly.entity_id
_entity_poly.type
_entity_poly.pdbx_seq_one_letter_code
_entity_poly.pdbx_strand_id
1 'polypeptide(L)'
;MKIKDSNKLLKNKAAFLWDESFLWGLMAYKALKADGLFFELIRAEDIKKGCLKNYAMLFVPGGWASNKLKTLGSKGINEIKKFMNNGGNYLGFCGGAGLATLDGIGLLDIKRKPTKERVPSFSGRIHLNINAHPMFANSPIHSPQRVARGDRFSHSPVFHAWWPSQFLINDKKIKTLAAYGDALPDAFSSDLNIGDAEINGNWTELEEIYGINLNPKRLKNEPAVIEGAFGKGRVILSLIHFDATDDENGAKVLRNLWRYLNTGFRIQNKKNHASCIMHHASEDSKLIIELETAVNDLISLGIRNFLWFWRNPMLLQWRRGVRGLEYCTLYVMVKEIAEILKMHDAGHRIQDIEKDLKKIKGMLLPFTEKAKQLLILERHAIQNGHITYKRCDNPEIQKLRTELFSSSKSHGGLFKKLIDETDKLLYALIKMQAI
;
A
#
# COMPACT_ATOMS: atom_id res chain seq x y z
N MET A 1 14.00 -45.48 -4.74
CA MET A 1 12.93 -44.63 -5.33
C MET A 1 12.64 -43.44 -4.40
N LYS A 2 13.51 -42.41 -4.39
CA LYS A 2 13.36 -41.20 -3.54
C LYS A 2 13.98 -39.97 -4.24
N ILE A 3 13.49 -39.59 -5.42
CA ILE A 3 13.87 -38.33 -6.10
C ILE A 3 12.65 -37.74 -6.85
N LYS A 4 11.48 -37.66 -6.21
CA LYS A 4 10.30 -36.97 -6.79
C LYS A 4 9.69 -35.87 -5.91
N ASP A 5 10.12 -35.70 -4.66
CA ASP A 5 9.49 -34.73 -3.73
C ASP A 5 10.25 -33.40 -3.53
N SER A 6 11.54 -33.30 -3.86
CA SER A 6 12.31 -32.05 -3.67
C SER A 6 11.87 -30.93 -4.63
N ASN A 7 11.46 -31.27 -5.86
CA ASN A 7 10.95 -30.29 -6.84
C ASN A 7 9.53 -29.78 -6.52
N LYS A 8 8.77 -30.48 -5.67
CA LYS A 8 7.42 -30.05 -5.25
C LYS A 8 7.48 -29.11 -4.04
N LEU A 9 8.47 -29.27 -3.16
CA LEU A 9 8.77 -28.37 -2.04
C LEU A 9 9.31 -27.00 -2.50
N LEU A 10 10.05 -26.95 -3.61
CA LEU A 10 10.65 -25.72 -4.14
C LEU A 10 9.63 -24.70 -4.69
N LYS A 11 8.41 -25.11 -5.06
CA LYS A 11 7.40 -24.22 -5.63
C LYS A 11 6.49 -23.54 -4.60
N ASN A 12 6.63 -23.80 -3.30
CA ASN A 12 5.71 -23.28 -2.28
C ASN A 12 6.05 -21.86 -1.77
N LYS A 13 6.73 -21.05 -2.58
CA LYS A 13 7.21 -19.73 -2.19
C LYS A 13 6.42 -18.63 -2.90
N ALA A 14 6.04 -17.60 -2.15
CA ALA A 14 5.49 -16.36 -2.70
C ALA A 14 6.63 -15.35 -2.92
N ALA A 15 6.74 -14.83 -4.14
CA ALA A 15 7.59 -13.69 -4.43
C ALA A 15 6.84 -12.40 -4.08
N PHE A 16 7.45 -11.52 -3.28
CA PHE A 16 6.93 -10.20 -2.95
C PHE A 16 7.72 -9.16 -3.73
N LEU A 17 7.06 -8.40 -4.62
CA LEU A 17 7.70 -7.30 -5.35
C LEU A 17 7.85 -6.05 -4.47
N TRP A 18 9.08 -5.73 -4.07
CA TRP A 18 9.36 -4.60 -3.19
C TRP A 18 9.31 -3.25 -3.89
N ASP A 19 9.87 -3.12 -5.11
CA ASP A 19 10.07 -1.83 -5.77
C ASP A 19 8.81 -0.96 -5.86
N GLU A 20 8.96 0.34 -5.61
CA GLU A 20 7.92 1.36 -5.77
C GLU A 20 6.65 1.07 -4.94
N SER A 21 6.81 0.35 -3.82
CA SER A 21 5.73 0.04 -2.86
C SER A 21 5.76 0.95 -1.63
N PHE A 22 6.96 1.30 -1.14
CA PHE A 22 7.18 2.21 0.00
C PHE A 22 6.28 1.87 1.20
N LEU A 23 5.48 2.82 1.69
CA LEU A 23 4.52 2.64 2.80
C LEU A 23 3.65 1.39 2.62
N TRP A 24 3.12 1.19 1.42
CA TRP A 24 2.23 0.05 1.12
C TRP A 24 2.99 -1.27 1.12
N GLY A 25 4.25 -1.26 0.68
CA GLY A 25 5.13 -2.43 0.75
C GLY A 25 5.45 -2.79 2.20
N LEU A 26 5.75 -1.78 3.03
CA LEU A 26 6.03 -1.98 4.44
C LEU A 26 4.78 -2.45 5.22
N MET A 27 3.61 -1.89 4.93
CA MET A 27 2.33 -2.33 5.50
C MET A 27 2.08 -3.81 5.18
N ALA A 28 2.19 -4.18 3.90
CA ALA A 28 2.01 -5.57 3.50
C ALA A 28 3.08 -6.50 4.08
N TYR A 29 4.34 -6.06 4.14
CA TYR A 29 5.42 -6.81 4.81
C TYR A 29 5.06 -7.11 6.28
N LYS A 30 4.64 -6.09 7.04
CA LYS A 30 4.23 -6.24 8.44
C LYS A 30 3.03 -7.17 8.60
N ALA A 31 2.00 -7.03 7.77
CA ALA A 31 0.82 -7.89 7.81
C ALA A 31 1.18 -9.36 7.56
N LEU A 32 1.98 -9.64 6.52
CA LEU A 32 2.43 -11.00 6.21
C LEU A 32 3.29 -11.60 7.31
N LYS A 33 4.19 -10.80 7.92
CA LYS A 33 5.00 -11.24 9.06
C LYS A 33 4.15 -11.55 10.29
N ALA A 34 3.19 -10.68 10.61
CA ALA A 34 2.29 -10.88 11.74
C ALA A 34 1.45 -12.16 11.59
N ASP A 35 1.03 -12.49 10.36
CA ASP A 35 0.27 -13.69 10.04
C ASP A 35 1.12 -14.96 9.83
N GLY A 36 2.44 -14.88 9.96
CA GLY A 36 3.35 -16.00 9.75
C GLY A 36 3.34 -16.54 8.31
N LEU A 37 3.02 -15.68 7.34
CA LEU A 37 2.93 -16.03 5.93
C LEU A 37 4.33 -16.02 5.30
N PHE A 38 4.68 -17.10 4.60
CA PHE A 38 5.98 -17.22 3.97
C PHE A 38 6.03 -16.46 2.63
N PHE A 39 7.06 -15.64 2.47
CA PHE A 39 7.34 -14.91 1.24
C PHE A 39 8.84 -14.59 1.16
N GLU A 40 9.33 -14.29 -0.05
CA GLU A 40 10.65 -13.74 -0.27
C GLU A 40 10.52 -12.38 -0.94
N LEU A 41 11.17 -11.38 -0.37
CA LEU A 41 11.30 -10.07 -1.01
C LEU A 41 12.22 -10.20 -2.23
N ILE A 42 11.72 -9.74 -3.37
CA ILE A 42 12.45 -9.64 -4.63
C ILE A 42 12.31 -8.23 -5.19
N ARG A 43 13.29 -7.86 -6.03
CA ARG A 43 13.25 -6.63 -6.82
C ARG A 43 12.92 -6.89 -8.29
N ALA A 44 12.53 -5.84 -8.99
CA ALA A 44 12.30 -5.85 -10.44
C ALA A 44 13.52 -6.38 -11.20
N GLU A 45 14.73 -6.12 -10.71
CA GLU A 45 15.96 -6.66 -11.29
C GLU A 45 16.08 -8.18 -11.15
N ASP A 46 15.59 -8.76 -10.06
CA ASP A 46 15.54 -10.22 -9.89
C ASP A 46 14.52 -10.84 -10.86
N ILE A 47 13.39 -10.17 -11.06
CA ILE A 47 12.38 -10.58 -12.05
C ILE A 47 12.97 -10.58 -13.46
N LYS A 48 13.71 -9.53 -13.83
CA LYS A 48 14.42 -9.43 -15.14
C LYS A 48 15.47 -10.53 -15.33
N LYS A 49 15.97 -11.14 -14.25
CA LYS A 49 16.89 -12.28 -14.27
C LYS A 49 16.16 -13.64 -14.28
N GLY A 50 14.82 -13.64 -14.32
CA GLY A 50 14.01 -14.85 -14.43
C GLY A 50 13.82 -15.60 -13.12
N CYS A 51 13.92 -14.92 -11.96
CA CYS A 51 13.78 -15.57 -10.64
C CYS A 51 12.38 -16.19 -10.42
N LEU A 52 11.34 -15.67 -11.11
CA LEU A 52 9.94 -16.06 -10.92
C LEU A 52 9.67 -17.56 -11.14
N LYS A 53 10.52 -18.26 -11.91
CA LYS A 53 10.41 -19.71 -12.13
C LYS A 53 10.46 -20.56 -10.84
N ASN A 54 10.97 -19.97 -9.75
CA ASN A 54 11.13 -20.62 -8.44
C ASN A 54 9.94 -20.39 -7.49
N TYR A 55 8.88 -19.72 -7.91
CA TYR A 55 7.76 -19.31 -7.05
C TYR A 55 6.43 -19.89 -7.54
N ALA A 56 5.45 -20.03 -6.65
CA ALA A 56 4.06 -20.35 -7.04
C ALA A 56 3.26 -19.09 -7.33
N MET A 57 3.58 -17.99 -6.65
CA MET A 57 2.85 -16.73 -6.80
C MET A 57 3.77 -15.52 -6.77
N LEU A 58 3.38 -14.48 -7.50
CA LEU A 58 3.90 -13.12 -7.39
C LEU A 58 2.84 -12.25 -6.69
N PHE A 59 3.18 -11.74 -5.52
CA PHE A 59 2.43 -10.73 -4.80
C PHE A 59 2.98 -9.33 -5.10
N VAL A 60 2.11 -8.44 -5.53
CA VAL A 60 2.41 -7.04 -5.82
C VAL A 60 1.54 -6.14 -4.94
N PRO A 61 2.11 -5.49 -3.91
CA PRO A 61 1.37 -4.62 -3.01
C PRO A 61 1.00 -3.29 -3.68
N GLY A 62 0.38 -2.41 -2.90
CA GLY A 62 0.06 -1.04 -3.30
C GLY A 62 1.28 -0.20 -3.70
N GLY A 63 1.02 1.05 -4.08
CA GLY A 63 2.02 1.98 -4.61
C GLY A 63 1.69 2.47 -6.02
N TRP A 64 2.64 3.16 -6.65
CA TRP A 64 2.39 3.75 -7.97
C TRP A 64 2.61 2.72 -9.08
N ALA A 65 1.50 2.22 -9.65
CA ALA A 65 1.52 1.26 -10.76
C ALA A 65 2.40 1.73 -11.93
N SER A 66 2.37 3.02 -12.27
CA SER A 66 3.19 3.61 -13.34
C SER A 66 4.68 3.55 -13.04
N ASN A 67 5.09 3.71 -11.78
CA ASN A 67 6.49 3.62 -11.41
C ASN A 67 6.95 2.16 -11.43
N LYS A 68 6.15 1.25 -10.87
CA LYS A 68 6.40 -0.21 -10.95
C LYS A 68 6.60 -0.66 -12.41
N LEU A 69 5.72 -0.20 -13.31
CA LEU A 69 5.81 -0.47 -14.75
C LEU A 69 7.14 -0.01 -15.34
N LYS A 70 7.57 1.23 -15.03
CA LYS A 70 8.86 1.78 -15.47
C LYS A 70 10.04 0.96 -14.95
N THR A 71 10.04 0.60 -13.67
CA THR A 71 11.14 -0.15 -13.04
C THR A 71 11.26 -1.58 -13.60
N LEU A 72 10.13 -2.23 -13.89
CA LEU A 72 10.10 -3.56 -14.52
C LEU A 72 10.63 -3.51 -15.96
N GLY A 73 10.24 -2.50 -16.74
CA GLY A 73 10.57 -2.39 -18.16
C GLY A 73 10.04 -3.58 -18.97
N SER A 74 10.32 -3.59 -20.28
CA SER A 74 9.85 -4.66 -21.18
C SER A 74 10.32 -6.06 -20.75
N LYS A 75 11.58 -6.17 -20.29
CA LYS A 75 12.15 -7.44 -19.84
C LYS A 75 11.43 -8.02 -18.62
N GLY A 76 11.18 -7.21 -17.59
CA GLY A 76 10.46 -7.66 -16.39
C GLY A 76 9.01 -8.05 -16.70
N ILE A 77 8.35 -7.27 -17.57
CA ILE A 77 6.98 -7.57 -18.03
C ILE A 77 6.93 -8.93 -18.75
N ASN A 78 7.87 -9.19 -19.64
CA ASN A 78 7.94 -10.46 -20.37
C ASN A 78 8.18 -11.65 -19.44
N GLU A 79 9.04 -11.51 -18.44
CA GLU A 79 9.26 -12.56 -17.43
C GLU A 79 8.02 -12.81 -16.56
N ILE A 80 7.25 -11.78 -16.20
CA ILE A 80 5.96 -11.96 -15.52
C ILE A 80 4.98 -12.71 -16.42
N LYS A 81 4.81 -12.31 -17.68
CA LYS A 81 3.89 -12.99 -18.62
C LYS A 81 4.29 -14.46 -18.85
N LYS A 82 5.60 -14.73 -18.97
CA LYS A 82 6.14 -16.09 -19.06
C LYS A 82 5.83 -16.91 -17.81
N PHE A 83 6.02 -16.33 -16.63
CA PHE A 83 5.66 -16.95 -15.35
C PHE A 83 4.17 -17.33 -15.30
N MET A 84 3.28 -16.42 -15.70
CA MET A 84 1.83 -16.67 -15.76
C MET A 84 1.47 -17.77 -16.76
N ASN A 85 2.07 -17.76 -17.96
CA ASN A 85 1.88 -18.80 -18.98
C ASN A 85 2.31 -20.20 -18.48
N ASN A 86 3.28 -20.25 -17.57
CA ASN A 86 3.77 -21.48 -16.96
C ASN A 86 2.97 -21.92 -15.73
N GLY A 87 1.85 -21.25 -15.41
CA GLY A 87 0.97 -21.61 -14.30
C GLY A 87 1.28 -20.91 -12.98
N GLY A 88 2.12 -19.88 -13.00
CA GLY A 88 2.33 -18.99 -11.85
C GLY A 88 1.09 -18.16 -11.55
N ASN A 89 0.87 -17.81 -10.28
CA ASN A 89 -0.27 -17.00 -9.85
C ASN A 89 0.12 -15.55 -9.58
N TYR A 90 -0.81 -14.62 -9.77
CA TYR A 90 -0.63 -13.20 -9.49
C TYR A 90 -1.64 -12.71 -8.45
N LEU A 91 -1.16 -12.02 -7.42
CA LEU A 91 -1.97 -11.30 -6.45
C LEU A 91 -1.57 -9.82 -6.46
N GLY A 92 -2.49 -8.93 -6.83
CA GLY A 92 -2.24 -7.49 -6.87
C GLY A 92 -3.18 -6.71 -5.95
N PHE A 93 -2.64 -5.87 -5.07
CA PHE A 93 -3.42 -4.96 -4.23
C PHE A 93 -3.25 -3.51 -4.69
N CYS A 94 -4.34 -2.76 -4.80
CA CYS A 94 -4.37 -1.33 -5.15
C CYS A 94 -3.49 -0.98 -6.37
N GLY A 95 -2.29 -0.43 -6.14
CA GLY A 95 -1.29 -0.19 -7.18
C GLY A 95 -0.87 -1.44 -7.97
N GLY A 96 -0.69 -2.57 -7.29
CA GLY A 96 -0.46 -3.88 -7.91
C GLY A 96 -1.66 -4.36 -8.70
N ALA A 97 -2.88 -4.11 -8.22
CA ALA A 97 -4.08 -4.37 -9.02
C ALA A 97 -4.10 -3.53 -10.30
N GLY A 98 -3.80 -2.23 -10.19
CA GLY A 98 -3.67 -1.31 -11.31
C GLY A 98 -2.59 -1.72 -12.31
N LEU A 99 -1.47 -2.27 -11.85
CA LEU A 99 -0.37 -2.75 -12.70
C LEU A 99 -0.82 -3.88 -13.63
N ALA A 100 -1.70 -4.78 -13.18
CA ALA A 100 -2.17 -5.92 -13.95
C ALA A 100 -3.23 -5.59 -15.03
N THR A 101 -3.77 -4.37 -15.02
CA THR A 101 -4.74 -3.88 -16.02
C THR A 101 -4.09 -3.62 -17.38
N LEU A 102 -4.90 -3.31 -18.40
CA LEU A 102 -4.43 -2.88 -19.72
C LEU A 102 -3.59 -1.60 -19.70
N ASP A 103 -3.76 -0.74 -18.69
CA ASP A 103 -2.92 0.46 -18.51
C ASP A 103 -1.50 0.13 -18.02
N GLY A 104 -1.25 -1.13 -17.64
CA GLY A 104 0.02 -1.60 -17.10
C GLY A 104 0.59 -2.75 -17.94
N ILE A 105 0.68 -3.93 -17.34
CA ILE A 105 1.29 -5.11 -17.97
C ILE A 105 0.28 -5.97 -18.74
N GLY A 106 -1.03 -5.69 -18.60
CA GLY A 106 -2.10 -6.36 -19.34
C GLY A 106 -2.21 -7.86 -19.04
N LEU A 107 -2.34 -8.23 -17.76
CA LEU A 107 -2.69 -9.60 -17.38
C LEU A 107 -4.20 -9.85 -17.51
N LEU A 108 -5.04 -8.84 -17.27
CA LEU A 108 -6.48 -8.93 -17.46
C LEU A 108 -6.95 -7.82 -18.41
N ASP A 109 -7.94 -8.13 -19.25
CA ASP A 109 -8.59 -7.19 -20.17
C ASP A 109 -9.60 -6.31 -19.42
N ILE A 110 -9.05 -5.46 -18.54
CA ILE A 110 -9.78 -4.48 -17.73
C ILE A 110 -9.01 -3.17 -17.73
N LYS A 111 -9.71 -2.08 -17.40
CA LYS A 111 -9.12 -0.75 -17.25
C LYS A 111 -9.45 -0.15 -15.89
N ARG A 112 -8.78 0.94 -15.54
CA ARG A 112 -9.19 1.77 -14.42
C ARG A 112 -10.29 2.73 -14.89
N LYS A 113 -11.30 2.94 -14.05
CA LYS A 113 -12.34 3.93 -14.35
C LYS A 113 -11.70 5.33 -14.46
N PRO A 114 -12.10 6.16 -15.44
CA PRO A 114 -11.58 7.52 -15.57
C PRO A 114 -11.78 8.34 -14.28
N THR A 115 -10.84 9.25 -14.00
CA THR A 115 -10.88 10.03 -12.73
C THR A 115 -12.17 10.85 -12.56
N LYS A 116 -12.77 11.29 -13.67
CA LYS A 116 -14.02 12.07 -13.68
C LYS A 116 -15.27 11.25 -13.33
N GLU A 117 -15.21 9.92 -13.42
CA GLU A 117 -16.36 9.02 -13.23
C GLU A 117 -16.31 8.24 -11.90
N ARG A 118 -15.18 8.32 -11.20
CA ARG A 118 -14.92 7.58 -9.96
C ARG A 118 -14.95 8.49 -8.74
N VAL A 119 -14.86 7.93 -7.54
CA VAL A 119 -14.62 8.66 -6.29
C VAL A 119 -13.12 8.61 -5.97
N PRO A 120 -12.29 9.53 -6.50
CA PRO A 120 -10.83 9.37 -6.47
C PRO A 120 -10.21 9.52 -5.07
N SER A 121 -10.98 10.03 -4.12
CA SER A 121 -10.51 10.48 -2.81
C SER A 121 -11.08 9.67 -1.63
N PHE A 122 -11.85 8.61 -1.89
CA PHE A 122 -12.40 7.75 -0.83
C PHE A 122 -11.28 7.03 -0.06
N SER A 123 -11.39 6.99 1.27
CA SER A 123 -10.46 6.27 2.13
C SER A 123 -11.08 5.87 3.47
N GLY A 124 -10.96 4.61 3.86
CA GLY A 124 -11.38 4.11 5.16
C GLY A 124 -12.15 2.82 5.13
N ARG A 125 -12.87 2.58 6.22
CA ARG A 125 -13.69 1.39 6.42
C ARG A 125 -14.91 1.40 5.49
N ILE A 126 -15.16 0.27 4.85
CA ILE A 126 -16.26 0.07 3.91
C ILE A 126 -16.76 -1.37 4.01
N HIS A 127 -18.08 -1.52 3.91
CA HIS A 127 -18.74 -2.80 3.78
C HIS A 127 -18.45 -3.43 2.41
N LEU A 128 -18.38 -4.76 2.33
CA LEU A 128 -18.31 -5.50 1.05
C LEU A 128 -19.47 -6.47 0.90
N ASN A 129 -20.01 -6.52 -0.31
CA ASN A 129 -20.90 -7.59 -0.75
C ASN A 129 -20.06 -8.68 -1.39
N ILE A 130 -19.95 -9.83 -0.73
CA ILE A 130 -19.03 -10.90 -1.13
C ILE A 130 -19.76 -12.04 -1.84
N ASN A 131 -19.10 -12.66 -2.81
CA ASN A 131 -19.52 -13.90 -3.43
C ASN A 131 -18.80 -15.09 -2.79
N ALA A 132 -19.42 -16.27 -2.85
CA ALA A 132 -18.82 -17.50 -2.32
C ALA A 132 -17.46 -17.77 -2.99
N HIS A 133 -16.40 -17.79 -2.19
CA HIS A 133 -15.04 -18.04 -2.65
C HIS A 133 -14.15 -18.54 -1.50
N PRO A 134 -13.18 -19.46 -1.72
CA PRO A 134 -12.30 -19.96 -0.67
C PRO A 134 -11.55 -18.88 0.12
N MET A 135 -11.29 -17.72 -0.50
CA MET A 135 -10.64 -16.60 0.20
C MET A 135 -11.47 -16.03 1.36
N PHE A 136 -12.80 -16.18 1.31
CA PHE A 136 -13.73 -15.71 2.34
C PHE A 136 -14.18 -16.83 3.30
N ALA A 137 -13.67 -18.06 3.14
CA ALA A 137 -14.02 -19.20 3.97
C ALA A 137 -13.52 -19.05 5.43
N ASN A 138 -14.26 -19.63 6.39
CA ASN A 138 -13.93 -19.65 7.84
C ASN A 138 -13.68 -18.27 8.48
N SER A 139 -14.02 -17.18 7.80
CA SER A 139 -14.29 -15.92 8.47
C SER A 139 -15.64 -16.04 9.19
N PRO A 140 -15.91 -15.37 10.34
CA PRO A 140 -17.22 -15.35 11.00
C PRO A 140 -18.43 -14.92 10.10
N ILE A 141 -18.15 -14.65 8.83
CA ILE A 141 -18.99 -14.32 7.70
C ILE A 141 -19.81 -15.51 7.15
N HIS A 142 -19.43 -16.76 7.46
CA HIS A 142 -20.19 -17.96 7.04
C HIS A 142 -20.60 -18.81 8.24
N SER A 143 -21.70 -18.43 8.90
CA SER A 143 -22.48 -19.39 9.69
C SER A 143 -23.27 -20.31 8.73
N PRO A 144 -23.02 -21.63 8.71
CA PRO A 144 -23.75 -22.57 7.86
C PRO A 144 -25.26 -22.62 8.14
N GLN A 145 -25.69 -22.14 9.31
CA GLN A 145 -27.06 -22.26 9.79
C GLN A 145 -28.03 -21.23 9.17
N ARG A 146 -27.53 -20.18 8.49
CA ARG A 146 -28.38 -19.13 7.88
C ARG A 146 -28.54 -19.23 6.35
N VAL A 147 -27.60 -19.87 5.66
CA VAL A 147 -27.68 -20.13 4.20
C VAL A 147 -28.91 -21.00 3.86
N ALA A 148 -29.31 -21.88 4.78
CA ALA A 148 -30.53 -22.69 4.66
C ALA A 148 -31.85 -21.89 4.63
N ARG A 149 -31.83 -20.58 4.94
CA ARG A 149 -33.02 -19.70 4.94
C ARG A 149 -33.22 -18.85 3.68
N GLY A 150 -32.38 -18.99 2.66
CA GLY A 150 -32.57 -18.30 1.38
C GLY A 150 -32.19 -16.82 1.35
N ASP A 151 -31.58 -16.28 2.40
CA ASP A 151 -31.03 -14.92 2.40
C ASP A 151 -29.83 -14.81 1.43
N ARG A 152 -29.96 -13.98 0.38
CA ARG A 152 -28.88 -13.79 -0.61
C ARG A 152 -27.67 -13.03 -0.06
N PHE A 153 -27.81 -12.29 1.03
CA PHE A 153 -26.73 -11.53 1.68
C PHE A 153 -26.99 -11.44 3.18
N SER A 154 -26.22 -12.13 4.02
CA SER A 154 -26.36 -12.01 5.49
C SER A 154 -25.13 -11.49 6.23
N HIS A 155 -24.01 -11.22 5.55
CA HIS A 155 -22.83 -10.62 6.18
C HIS A 155 -22.14 -9.68 5.19
N SER A 156 -22.18 -8.38 5.48
CA SER A 156 -21.39 -7.38 4.77
C SER A 156 -20.15 -7.09 5.61
N PRO A 157 -19.06 -7.89 5.49
CA PRO A 157 -17.85 -7.65 6.25
C PRO A 157 -17.28 -6.27 5.97
N VAL A 158 -16.66 -5.69 6.99
CA VAL A 158 -15.98 -4.41 6.90
C VAL A 158 -14.51 -4.64 6.62
N PHE A 159 -13.97 -3.88 5.68
CA PHE A 159 -12.56 -3.84 5.32
C PHE A 159 -12.10 -2.41 5.05
N HIS A 160 -10.81 -2.20 4.81
CA HIS A 160 -10.24 -0.91 4.44
C HIS A 160 -10.03 -0.76 2.92
N ALA A 161 -10.45 0.37 2.36
CA ALA A 161 -10.06 0.81 1.03
C ALA A 161 -9.33 2.16 1.11
N TRP A 162 -8.25 2.30 0.35
CA TRP A 162 -7.40 3.50 0.33
C TRP A 162 -7.27 4.01 -1.10
N TRP A 163 -8.04 5.03 -1.45
CA TRP A 163 -8.08 5.68 -2.77
C TRP A 163 -8.28 4.70 -3.95
N PRO A 164 -9.35 3.88 -3.92
CA PRO A 164 -9.55 2.83 -4.91
C PRO A 164 -9.72 3.41 -6.32
N SER A 165 -9.04 2.78 -7.29
CA SER A 165 -9.05 3.30 -8.67
C SER A 165 -10.33 2.99 -9.47
N GLN A 166 -11.19 2.10 -8.94
CA GLN A 166 -12.36 1.47 -9.56
C GLN A 166 -12.06 0.74 -10.87
N PHE A 167 -12.65 -0.43 -11.07
CA PHE A 167 -12.45 -1.20 -12.30
C PHE A 167 -13.50 -0.84 -13.35
N LEU A 168 -13.07 -0.82 -14.61
CA LEU A 168 -13.94 -0.91 -15.77
C LEU A 168 -13.74 -2.29 -16.38
N ILE A 169 -14.78 -3.13 -16.28
CA ILE A 169 -14.73 -4.55 -16.66
C ILE A 169 -15.73 -4.78 -17.79
N ASN A 170 -15.21 -5.12 -18.96
CA ASN A 170 -16.03 -5.49 -20.12
C ASN A 170 -15.98 -7.00 -20.42
N ASP A 171 -14.95 -7.68 -19.93
CA ASP A 171 -14.76 -9.12 -20.13
C ASP A 171 -15.62 -9.94 -19.14
N LYS A 172 -16.61 -10.66 -19.68
CA LYS A 172 -17.52 -11.53 -18.92
C LYS A 172 -16.82 -12.72 -18.27
N LYS A 173 -15.59 -13.06 -18.65
CA LYS A 173 -14.79 -14.12 -18.03
C LYS A 173 -14.23 -13.71 -16.67
N ILE A 174 -14.17 -12.40 -16.40
CA ILE A 174 -13.71 -11.87 -15.12
C ILE A 174 -14.81 -12.06 -14.07
N LYS A 175 -14.47 -12.77 -13.00
CA LYS A 175 -15.38 -12.99 -11.87
C LYS A 175 -15.22 -11.86 -10.87
N THR A 176 -16.32 -11.22 -10.50
CA THR A 176 -16.34 -10.32 -9.34
C THR A 176 -16.47 -11.18 -8.08
N LEU A 177 -15.44 -11.15 -7.22
CA LEU A 177 -15.43 -11.88 -5.95
C LEU A 177 -16.05 -11.06 -4.82
N ALA A 178 -15.92 -9.74 -4.88
CA ALA A 178 -16.59 -8.82 -3.97
C ALA A 178 -16.88 -7.48 -4.66
N ALA A 179 -17.98 -6.86 -4.28
CA ALA A 179 -18.35 -5.49 -4.67
C ALA A 179 -18.42 -4.60 -3.44
N TYR A 180 -18.23 -3.29 -3.61
CA TYR A 180 -18.36 -2.34 -2.53
C TYR A 180 -19.81 -2.26 -2.04
N GLY A 181 -19.99 -2.25 -0.73
CA GLY A 181 -21.22 -1.91 -0.02
C GLY A 181 -21.19 -0.45 0.44
N ASP A 182 -21.82 -0.19 1.59
CA ASP A 182 -21.89 1.15 2.16
C ASP A 182 -20.60 1.54 2.90
N ALA A 183 -20.17 2.79 2.75
CA ALA A 183 -19.06 3.34 3.52
C ALA A 183 -19.44 3.53 4.99
N LEU A 184 -18.51 3.31 5.91
CA LEU A 184 -18.76 3.54 7.33
C LEU A 184 -18.67 5.04 7.68
N PRO A 185 -19.37 5.51 8.73
CA PRO A 185 -19.37 6.92 9.14
C PRO A 185 -17.98 7.49 9.46
N ASP A 186 -17.03 6.66 9.90
CA ASP A 186 -15.65 7.09 10.22
C ASP A 186 -14.71 7.10 8.99
N ALA A 187 -15.19 6.70 7.81
CA ALA A 187 -14.43 6.85 6.58
C ALA A 187 -14.46 8.29 6.06
N PHE A 188 -13.62 8.57 5.06
CA PHE A 188 -13.39 9.90 4.53
C PHE A 188 -13.48 9.92 3.01
N SER A 189 -13.95 11.04 2.47
CA SER A 189 -13.80 11.39 1.06
C SER A 189 -13.09 12.72 0.95
N SER A 190 -11.89 12.71 0.35
CA SER A 190 -10.93 13.81 0.48
C SER A 190 -10.57 14.01 1.95
N ASP A 191 -11.03 15.09 2.55
CA ASP A 191 -10.82 15.53 3.92
C ASP A 191 -12.15 15.77 4.65
N LEU A 192 -13.25 15.25 4.07
CA LEU A 192 -14.59 15.28 4.63
C LEU A 192 -14.87 13.92 5.27
N ASN A 193 -15.28 13.92 6.54
CA ASN A 193 -15.78 12.73 7.19
C ASN A 193 -17.15 12.35 6.60
N ILE A 194 -17.35 11.06 6.34
CA ILE A 194 -18.57 10.58 5.68
C ILE A 194 -19.79 10.68 6.59
N GLY A 195 -19.66 10.33 7.87
CA GLY A 195 -20.75 10.45 8.84
C GLY A 195 -21.22 11.89 9.00
N ASP A 196 -20.27 12.81 9.20
CA ASP A 196 -20.57 14.24 9.34
C ASP A 196 -21.22 14.81 8.08
N ALA A 197 -20.72 14.43 6.90
CA ALA A 197 -21.25 14.90 5.62
C ALA A 197 -22.63 14.30 5.28
N GLU A 198 -22.93 13.05 5.67
CA GLU A 198 -24.28 12.47 5.49
C GLU A 198 -25.31 13.07 6.46
N ILE A 199 -24.90 13.45 7.68
CA ILE A 199 -25.82 14.01 8.69
C ILE A 199 -26.04 15.51 8.47
N ASN A 200 -24.96 16.25 8.20
CA ASN A 200 -24.97 17.72 8.25
C ASN A 200 -24.65 18.38 6.89
N GLY A 201 -24.25 17.60 5.88
CA GLY A 201 -23.78 18.11 4.61
C GLY A 201 -24.72 17.82 3.45
N ASN A 202 -24.41 18.42 2.30
CA ASN A 202 -25.02 18.08 1.01
C ASN A 202 -23.91 17.69 0.03
N TRP A 203 -23.88 16.41 -0.35
CA TRP A 203 -22.84 15.90 -1.25
C TRP A 203 -22.77 16.63 -2.59
N THR A 204 -23.91 17.07 -3.15
CA THR A 204 -23.92 17.77 -4.44
C THR A 204 -23.21 19.12 -4.33
N GLU A 205 -23.54 19.91 -3.31
CA GLU A 205 -22.90 21.19 -3.04
C GLU A 205 -21.40 21.02 -2.73
N LEU A 206 -21.05 20.01 -1.92
CA LEU A 206 -19.66 19.68 -1.62
C LEU A 206 -18.88 19.32 -2.90
N GLU A 207 -19.49 18.58 -3.82
CA GLU A 207 -18.88 18.21 -5.10
C GLU A 207 -18.70 19.41 -6.04
N GLU A 208 -19.64 20.36 -6.04
CA GLU A 208 -19.53 21.62 -6.78
C GLU A 208 -18.37 22.47 -6.25
N ILE A 209 -18.31 22.66 -4.94
CA ILE A 209 -17.23 23.36 -4.25
C ILE A 209 -15.89 22.67 -4.53
N TYR A 210 -15.87 21.34 -4.46
CA TYR A 210 -14.63 20.61 -4.62
C TYR A 210 -14.23 20.41 -6.09
N GLY A 211 -15.15 20.41 -7.03
CA GLY A 211 -14.91 20.13 -8.44
C GLY A 211 -14.47 18.68 -8.73
N ILE A 212 -14.78 17.74 -7.83
CA ILE A 212 -14.54 16.30 -8.00
C ILE A 212 -15.70 15.52 -7.37
N ASN A 213 -15.91 14.27 -7.80
CA ASN A 213 -16.86 13.39 -7.12
C ASN A 213 -16.34 13.02 -5.73
N LEU A 214 -17.19 13.13 -4.72
CA LEU A 214 -16.90 12.87 -3.31
C LEU A 214 -17.86 11.84 -2.71
N ASN A 215 -19.12 11.81 -3.14
CA ASN A 215 -20.15 10.97 -2.54
C ASN A 215 -19.77 9.48 -2.65
N PRO A 216 -19.59 8.79 -1.51
CA PRO A 216 -19.19 7.38 -1.49
C PRO A 216 -20.24 6.44 -2.10
N LYS A 217 -21.51 6.87 -2.24
CA LYS A 217 -22.57 6.06 -2.86
C LYS A 217 -22.25 5.66 -4.30
N ARG A 218 -21.38 6.39 -4.99
CA ARG A 218 -20.86 6.02 -6.33
C ARG A 218 -19.95 4.79 -6.35
N LEU A 219 -19.47 4.34 -5.18
CA LEU A 219 -18.76 3.06 -5.06
C LEU A 219 -19.72 1.88 -4.97
N LYS A 220 -20.95 2.07 -4.49
CA LYS A 220 -21.87 0.98 -4.18
C LYS A 220 -22.08 0.07 -5.41
N ASN A 221 -21.95 -1.23 -5.20
CA ASN A 221 -22.01 -2.29 -6.21
C ASN A 221 -20.88 -2.32 -7.24
N GLU A 222 -19.91 -1.40 -7.19
CA GLU A 222 -18.74 -1.45 -8.06
C GLU A 222 -17.83 -2.64 -7.66
N PRO A 223 -17.17 -3.31 -8.62
CA PRO A 223 -16.24 -4.39 -8.32
C PRO A 223 -15.08 -3.92 -7.44
N ALA A 224 -14.90 -4.57 -6.30
CA ALA A 224 -13.83 -4.30 -5.34
C ALA A 224 -12.70 -5.34 -5.43
N VAL A 225 -13.06 -6.60 -5.65
CA VAL A 225 -12.14 -7.73 -5.79
C VAL A 225 -12.58 -8.59 -6.96
N ILE A 226 -11.63 -8.94 -7.82
CA ILE A 226 -11.89 -9.70 -9.04
C ILE A 226 -10.88 -10.82 -9.23
N GLU A 227 -11.31 -11.88 -9.93
CA GLU A 227 -10.49 -13.00 -10.34
C GLU A 227 -10.62 -13.23 -11.85
N GLY A 228 -9.49 -13.47 -12.50
CA GLY A 228 -9.39 -13.90 -13.88
C GLY A 228 -8.21 -14.84 -14.10
N ALA A 229 -7.85 -15.06 -15.36
CA ALA A 229 -6.73 -15.91 -15.73
C ALA A 229 -5.89 -15.28 -16.84
N PHE A 230 -4.60 -15.56 -16.84
CA PHE A 230 -3.69 -15.26 -17.93
C PHE A 230 -2.83 -16.49 -18.22
N GLY A 231 -2.92 -17.02 -19.44
CA GLY A 231 -2.32 -18.30 -19.77
C GLY A 231 -2.86 -19.41 -18.87
N LYS A 232 -1.98 -20.09 -18.12
CA LYS A 232 -2.34 -21.15 -17.17
C LYS A 232 -2.47 -20.65 -15.73
N GLY A 233 -2.12 -19.39 -15.48
CA GLY A 233 -2.04 -18.80 -14.15
C GLY A 233 -3.31 -18.06 -13.73
N ARG A 234 -3.58 -18.02 -12.43
CA ARG A 234 -4.70 -17.25 -11.85
C ARG A 234 -4.25 -15.83 -11.50
N VAL A 235 -5.16 -14.87 -11.67
CA VAL A 235 -4.92 -13.47 -11.33
C VAL A 235 -6.02 -13.00 -10.38
N ILE A 236 -5.66 -12.62 -9.17
CA ILE A 236 -6.56 -11.95 -8.21
C ILE A 236 -6.12 -10.50 -8.06
N LEU A 237 -7.05 -9.56 -8.32
CA LEU A 237 -6.83 -8.13 -8.15
C LEU A 237 -7.81 -7.59 -7.11
N SER A 238 -7.28 -6.89 -6.11
CA SER A 238 -8.06 -6.27 -5.04
C SER A 238 -7.81 -4.77 -4.98
N LEU A 239 -8.88 -3.98 -4.94
CA LEU A 239 -8.85 -2.57 -4.56
C LEU A 239 -9.11 -2.37 -3.05
N ILE A 240 -9.17 -3.47 -2.31
CA ILE A 240 -9.27 -3.55 -0.85
C ILE A 240 -7.91 -3.94 -0.29
N HIS A 241 -7.54 -3.31 0.82
CA HIS A 241 -6.30 -3.55 1.53
C HIS A 241 -6.48 -4.63 2.60
N PHE A 242 -6.48 -5.89 2.18
CA PHE A 242 -6.44 -7.04 3.11
C PHE A 242 -5.11 -7.13 3.89
N ASP A 243 -4.15 -6.28 3.51
CA ASP A 243 -2.86 -6.06 4.15
C ASP A 243 -2.85 -4.94 5.20
N ALA A 244 -4.00 -4.31 5.51
CA ALA A 244 -4.10 -3.35 6.60
C ALA A 244 -3.86 -4.04 7.96
N THR A 245 -2.89 -3.56 8.74
CA THR A 245 -2.41 -4.22 9.97
C THR A 245 -3.41 -4.18 11.14
N ASP A 246 -4.41 -3.31 11.08
CA ASP A 246 -5.49 -3.12 12.05
C ASP A 246 -6.81 -3.80 11.62
N ASP A 247 -6.78 -4.63 10.57
CA ASP A 247 -7.96 -5.28 10.00
C ASP A 247 -7.95 -6.81 10.21
N GLU A 248 -8.66 -7.28 11.24
CA GLU A 248 -8.77 -8.72 11.52
C GLU A 248 -9.45 -9.52 10.40
N ASN A 249 -10.42 -8.92 9.71
CA ASN A 249 -11.06 -9.56 8.56
C ASN A 249 -10.06 -9.63 7.40
N GLY A 250 -9.32 -8.55 7.18
CA GLY A 250 -8.20 -8.47 6.25
C GLY A 250 -7.20 -9.60 6.47
N ALA A 251 -6.68 -9.75 7.69
CA ALA A 251 -5.75 -10.81 8.07
C ALA A 251 -6.30 -12.23 7.77
N LYS A 252 -7.58 -12.48 8.08
CA LYS A 252 -8.24 -13.77 7.75
C LYS A 252 -8.25 -14.03 6.24
N VAL A 253 -8.67 -13.04 5.44
CA VAL A 253 -8.72 -13.14 3.98
C VAL A 253 -7.31 -13.29 3.40
N LEU A 254 -6.33 -12.56 3.93
CA LEU A 254 -4.93 -12.64 3.52
C LEU A 254 -4.36 -14.05 3.70
N ARG A 255 -4.60 -14.68 4.86
CA ARG A 255 -4.21 -16.09 5.09
C ARG A 255 -4.87 -17.04 4.10
N ASN A 256 -6.15 -16.84 3.80
CA ASN A 256 -6.86 -17.68 2.84
C ASN A 256 -6.37 -17.48 1.40
N LEU A 257 -6.06 -16.24 0.99
CA LEU A 257 -5.45 -15.92 -0.30
C LEU A 257 -4.11 -16.63 -0.46
N TRP A 258 -3.27 -16.60 0.58
CA TRP A 258 -1.99 -17.32 0.59
C TRP A 258 -2.20 -18.82 0.39
N ARG A 259 -3.14 -19.45 1.12
CA ARG A 259 -3.46 -20.87 0.93
C ARG A 259 -4.00 -21.18 -0.47
N TYR A 260 -4.86 -20.31 -1.01
CA TYR A 260 -5.52 -20.51 -2.29
C TYR A 260 -4.56 -20.40 -3.49
N LEU A 261 -3.64 -19.44 -3.45
CA LEU A 261 -2.70 -19.16 -4.55
C LEU A 261 -1.35 -19.88 -4.40
N ASN A 262 -0.99 -20.32 -3.20
CA ASN A 262 0.24 -21.05 -2.92
C ASN A 262 -0.06 -22.51 -2.53
N THR A 263 -0.47 -23.32 -3.52
CA THR A 263 -0.90 -24.71 -3.32
C THR A 263 0.24 -25.57 -2.76
N GLY A 264 0.25 -25.79 -1.45
CA GLY A 264 1.32 -26.48 -0.70
C GLY A 264 1.72 -25.78 0.60
N PHE A 265 1.15 -24.60 0.88
CA PHE A 265 1.43 -23.82 2.10
C PHE A 265 0.92 -24.51 3.38
N ARG A 266 1.84 -24.77 4.33
CA ARG A 266 1.53 -25.10 5.73
C ARG A 266 1.86 -23.88 6.59
N ILE A 267 0.91 -23.43 7.41
CA ILE A 267 1.15 -22.38 8.41
C ILE A 267 2.16 -22.91 9.42
N GLN A 268 3.29 -22.22 9.57
CA GLN A 268 4.17 -22.46 10.71
C GLN A 268 3.68 -21.60 11.88
N ASN A 269 3.28 -22.26 12.97
CA ASN A 269 3.10 -21.58 14.26
C ASN A 269 4.48 -21.21 14.82
N LYS A 270 5.08 -20.11 14.35
CA LYS A 270 6.22 -19.50 15.04
C LYS A 270 5.71 -18.31 15.84
N LYS A 271 5.57 -18.49 17.15
CA LYS A 271 5.56 -17.37 18.09
C LYS A 271 6.99 -16.84 18.15
N ASN A 272 7.27 -15.77 17.41
CA ASN A 272 8.51 -15.04 17.61
C ASN A 272 8.36 -14.19 18.87
N HIS A 273 8.94 -14.67 19.98
CA HIS A 273 9.23 -13.81 21.12
C HIS A 273 10.47 -12.99 20.78
N ALA A 274 10.30 -11.68 20.61
CA ALA A 274 11.42 -10.76 20.59
C ALA A 274 11.93 -10.61 22.03
N SER A 275 13.12 -11.15 22.32
CA SER A 275 13.85 -10.82 23.54
C SER A 275 14.52 -9.47 23.34
N CYS A 276 14.15 -8.48 24.14
CA CYS A 276 14.80 -7.18 24.17
C CYS A 276 15.99 -7.25 25.15
N ILE A 277 17.19 -6.94 24.67
CA ILE A 277 18.33 -6.61 25.52
C ILE A 277 18.64 -5.14 25.23
N MET A 278 18.58 -4.30 26.27
CA MET A 278 18.98 -2.90 26.17
C MET A 278 20.50 -2.78 26.24
N HIS A 279 21.14 -2.05 25.31
CA HIS A 279 22.51 -1.58 25.50
C HIS A 279 22.86 -0.28 24.74
N HIS A 280 24.06 0.21 25.04
CA HIS A 280 24.52 1.60 25.14
C HIS A 280 24.57 2.44 23.85
N ALA A 281 24.48 3.76 24.04
CA ALA A 281 24.46 4.78 23.00
C ALA A 281 25.76 4.79 22.18
N SER A 282 25.66 4.35 20.92
CA SER A 282 26.66 4.50 19.87
C SER A 282 26.45 5.81 19.08
N GLU A 283 27.41 6.19 18.23
CA GLU A 283 27.25 7.31 17.29
C GLU A 283 26.06 7.10 16.32
N ASP A 284 25.75 5.85 15.98
CA ASP A 284 24.54 5.48 15.21
C ASP A 284 23.25 5.83 15.97
N SER A 285 23.25 5.68 17.30
CA SER A 285 22.11 6.05 18.13
C SER A 285 21.81 7.54 18.01
N LYS A 286 22.85 8.38 17.91
CA LYS A 286 22.69 9.82 17.72
C LYS A 286 22.11 10.14 16.33
N LEU A 287 22.63 9.52 15.27
CA LEU A 287 22.11 9.73 13.91
C LEU A 287 20.64 9.33 13.80
N ILE A 288 20.26 8.18 14.36
CA ILE A 288 18.88 7.69 14.36
C ILE A 288 17.97 8.66 15.13
N ILE A 289 18.37 9.11 16.33
CA ILE A 289 17.62 10.08 17.12
C ILE A 289 17.38 11.37 16.33
N GLU A 290 18.38 11.87 15.62
CA GLU A 290 18.23 13.07 14.79
C GLU A 290 17.27 12.88 13.62
N LEU A 291 17.33 11.73 12.93
CA LEU A 291 16.38 11.38 11.87
C LEU A 291 14.95 11.28 12.41
N GLU A 292 14.75 10.58 13.54
CA GLU A 292 13.46 10.44 14.20
C GLU A 292 12.92 11.80 14.64
N THR A 293 13.76 12.65 15.23
CA THR A 293 13.40 14.01 15.65
C THR A 293 12.94 14.85 14.44
N ALA A 294 13.68 14.81 13.34
CA ALA A 294 13.35 15.58 12.14
C ALA A 294 11.96 15.20 11.56
N VAL A 295 11.64 13.90 11.47
CA VAL A 295 10.32 13.46 10.98
C VAL A 295 9.21 13.70 12.00
N ASN A 296 9.46 13.49 13.30
CA ASN A 296 8.49 13.75 14.37
C ASN A 296 8.11 15.23 14.43
N ASP A 297 9.08 16.14 14.33
CA ASP A 297 8.86 17.57 14.32
C ASP A 297 8.00 18.01 13.13
N LEU A 298 8.25 17.43 11.95
CA LEU A 298 7.47 17.73 10.75
C LEU A 298 6.01 17.30 10.90
N ILE A 299 5.76 16.08 11.38
CA ILE A 299 4.40 15.60 11.67
C ILE A 299 3.72 16.46 12.73
N SER A 300 4.43 16.77 13.82
CA SER A 300 3.92 17.60 14.91
C SER A 300 3.56 19.01 14.45
N LEU A 301 4.34 19.59 13.53
CA LEU A 301 4.02 20.87 12.91
C LEU A 301 2.70 20.79 12.12
N GLY A 302 2.55 19.79 11.26
CA GLY A 302 1.33 19.63 10.46
C GLY A 302 0.07 19.41 11.31
N ILE A 303 0.17 18.61 12.38
CA ILE A 303 -0.93 18.38 13.34
C ILE A 303 -1.29 19.67 14.09
N ARG A 304 -0.31 20.38 14.67
CA ARG A 304 -0.56 21.65 15.40
C ARG A 304 -1.13 22.75 14.51
N ASN A 305 -0.94 22.64 13.20
CA ASN A 305 -1.52 23.56 12.21
C ASN A 305 -2.85 23.05 11.63
N PHE A 306 -3.46 21.98 12.15
CA PHE A 306 -4.73 21.40 11.69
C PHE A 306 -4.71 20.94 10.22
N LEU A 307 -3.52 20.64 9.70
CA LEU A 307 -3.36 20.13 8.35
C LEU A 307 -3.53 18.62 8.31
N TRP A 308 -3.15 17.93 9.38
CA TRP A 308 -3.15 16.47 9.49
C TRP A 308 -3.72 15.97 10.81
N PHE A 309 -4.15 14.72 10.82
CA PHE A 309 -4.34 13.93 12.03
C PHE A 309 -4.11 12.44 11.73
N TRP A 310 -3.81 11.65 12.76
CA TRP A 310 -3.61 10.20 12.60
C TRP A 310 -4.94 9.47 12.53
N ARG A 311 -5.11 8.61 11.52
CA ARG A 311 -6.24 7.67 11.43
C ARG A 311 -5.91 6.37 12.12
N ASN A 312 -4.67 5.90 11.90
CA ASN A 312 -4.06 4.76 12.56
C ASN A 312 -2.53 4.97 12.58
N PRO A 313 -1.74 4.08 13.20
CA PRO A 313 -0.29 4.25 13.30
C PRO A 313 0.48 4.31 11.96
N MET A 314 -0.15 3.97 10.83
CA MET A 314 0.50 3.94 9.51
C MET A 314 -0.02 5.00 8.55
N LEU A 315 -1.16 5.66 8.85
CA LEU A 315 -1.84 6.54 7.90
C LEU A 315 -2.34 7.83 8.55
N LEU A 316 -1.92 8.94 7.96
CA LEU A 316 -2.48 10.27 8.21
C LEU A 316 -3.75 10.47 7.38
N GLN A 317 -4.70 11.21 7.94
CA GLN A 317 -5.64 12.02 7.19
C GLN A 317 -5.02 13.40 6.98
N TRP A 318 -5.29 14.03 5.84
CA TRP A 318 -4.82 15.37 5.54
C TRP A 318 -5.92 16.24 4.95
N ARG A 319 -5.77 17.56 5.13
CA ARG A 319 -6.58 18.58 4.46
C ARG A 319 -6.34 18.55 2.96
N ARG A 320 -7.39 18.81 2.19
CA ARG A 320 -7.30 18.82 0.74
C ARG A 320 -6.24 19.79 0.24
N GLY A 321 -5.50 19.35 -0.76
CA GLY A 321 -4.46 20.15 -1.40
C GLY A 321 -3.12 20.12 -0.68
N VAL A 322 -3.07 19.74 0.60
CA VAL A 322 -1.85 19.47 1.35
C VAL A 322 -1.41 18.04 1.09
N ARG A 323 -0.11 17.82 0.90
CA ARG A 323 0.43 16.44 0.80
C ARG A 323 0.44 15.81 2.18
N GLY A 324 -0.08 14.59 2.30
CA GLY A 324 0.00 13.79 3.53
C GLY A 324 0.68 12.45 3.31
N LEU A 325 0.43 11.80 2.17
CA LEU A 325 1.00 10.48 1.85
C LEU A 325 2.53 10.48 1.83
N GLU A 326 3.17 11.47 1.21
CA GLU A 326 4.63 11.54 1.12
C GLU A 326 5.28 11.69 2.50
N TYR A 327 4.80 12.65 3.30
CA TYR A 327 5.33 12.87 4.64
C TYR A 327 5.07 11.69 5.57
N CYS A 328 3.87 11.10 5.50
CA CYS A 328 3.53 9.89 6.23
C CYS A 328 4.43 8.71 5.84
N THR A 329 4.67 8.51 4.55
CA THR A 329 5.55 7.44 4.05
C THR A 329 6.96 7.58 4.60
N LEU A 330 7.53 8.79 4.52
CA LEU A 330 8.87 9.07 5.03
C LEU A 330 8.94 8.86 6.55
N TYR A 331 7.96 9.35 7.29
CA TYR A 331 7.84 9.14 8.73
C TYR A 331 7.86 7.66 9.10
N VAL A 332 6.95 6.87 8.52
CA VAL A 332 6.79 5.46 8.86
C VAL A 332 8.04 4.66 8.48
N MET A 333 8.65 4.94 7.33
CA MET A 333 9.87 4.24 6.90
C MET A 333 11.09 4.58 7.76
N VAL A 334 11.29 5.85 8.14
CA VAL A 334 12.37 6.25 9.06
C VAL A 334 12.19 5.61 10.44
N LYS A 335 10.95 5.61 10.95
CA LYS A 335 10.62 4.93 12.21
C LYS A 335 10.91 3.44 12.14
N GLU A 336 10.58 2.77 11.03
CA GLU A 336 10.89 1.35 10.87
C GLU A 336 12.38 1.07 10.85
N ILE A 337 13.17 1.88 10.14
CA ILE A 337 14.64 1.77 10.15
C ILE A 337 15.16 1.91 11.58
N ALA A 338 14.68 2.90 12.33
CA ALA A 338 15.07 3.13 13.72
C ALA A 338 14.74 1.92 14.61
N GLU A 339 13.53 1.36 14.49
CA GLU A 339 13.13 0.18 15.27
C GLU A 339 13.96 -1.06 14.92
N ILE A 340 14.22 -1.31 13.63
CA ILE A 340 15.09 -2.43 13.21
C ILE A 340 16.50 -2.27 13.79
N LEU A 341 17.08 -1.07 13.74
CA LEU A 341 18.42 -0.81 14.25
C LEU A 341 18.50 -0.87 15.78
N LYS A 342 17.45 -0.47 16.50
CA LYS A 342 17.38 -0.63 17.97
C LYS A 342 17.31 -2.09 18.40
N MET A 343 16.69 -2.95 17.59
CA MET A 343 16.53 -4.38 17.88
C MET A 343 17.78 -5.22 17.57
N HIS A 344 18.75 -4.70 16.83
CA HIS A 344 19.92 -5.46 16.38
C HIS A 344 21.24 -4.80 16.81
N ASP A 345 22.08 -5.57 17.51
CA ASP A 345 23.52 -5.28 17.58
C ASP A 345 24.11 -5.58 16.20
N ALA A 346 24.33 -4.53 15.40
CA ALA A 346 24.73 -4.66 14.01
C ALA A 346 26.21 -5.10 13.89
N GLY A 347 26.51 -6.37 14.18
CA GLY A 347 27.84 -6.94 13.96
C GLY A 347 28.33 -6.77 12.51
N HIS A 348 29.58 -6.36 12.37
CA HIS A 348 30.45 -6.34 11.16
C HIS A 348 29.98 -5.63 9.86
N ARG A 349 28.83 -4.95 9.81
CA ARG A 349 28.44 -4.05 8.68
C ARG A 349 28.12 -2.61 9.07
N ILE A 350 28.59 -2.18 10.24
CA ILE A 350 28.33 -0.86 10.84
C ILE A 350 28.68 0.28 9.87
N GLN A 351 29.82 0.21 9.18
CA GLN A 351 30.32 1.31 8.34
C GLN A 351 29.43 1.64 7.13
N ASP A 352 28.82 0.63 6.49
CA ASP A 352 27.93 0.85 5.33
C ASP A 352 26.59 1.45 5.78
N ILE A 353 26.06 0.99 6.92
CA ILE A 353 24.81 1.50 7.51
C ILE A 353 24.99 2.95 7.95
N GLU A 354 26.08 3.26 8.66
CA GLU A 354 26.38 4.61 9.12
C GLU A 354 26.51 5.59 7.94
N LYS A 355 27.18 5.16 6.86
CA LYS A 355 27.31 5.95 5.62
C LYS A 355 25.95 6.23 4.98
N ASP A 356 25.09 5.22 4.87
CA ASP A 356 23.75 5.38 4.32
C ASP A 356 22.88 6.28 5.22
N LEU A 357 22.98 6.16 6.55
CA LEU A 357 22.31 7.04 7.52
C LEU A 357 22.77 8.50 7.40
N LYS A 358 24.09 8.75 7.30
CA LYS A 358 24.65 10.10 7.09
C LYS A 358 24.15 10.71 5.77
N LYS A 359 24.07 9.90 4.71
CA LYS A 359 23.52 10.33 3.42
C LYS A 359 22.04 10.69 3.53
N ILE A 360 21.23 9.83 4.15
CA ILE A 360 19.80 10.08 4.38
C ILE A 360 19.61 11.35 5.21
N LYS A 361 20.39 11.52 6.30
CA LYS A 361 20.36 12.74 7.13
C LYS A 361 20.65 14.00 6.32
N GLY A 362 21.71 13.99 5.51
CA GLY A 362 22.08 15.12 4.66
C GLY A 362 21.00 15.52 3.64
N MET A 363 20.11 14.60 3.29
CA MET A 363 18.97 14.85 2.40
C MET A 363 17.69 15.20 3.18
N LEU A 364 17.47 14.56 4.34
CA LEU A 364 16.29 14.72 5.16
C LEU A 364 16.22 16.10 5.79
N LEU A 365 17.31 16.61 6.36
CA LEU A 365 17.27 17.90 7.08
C LEU A 365 16.85 19.06 6.16
N PRO A 366 17.50 19.29 4.99
CA PRO A 366 17.08 20.34 4.07
C PRO A 366 15.66 20.12 3.52
N PHE A 367 15.26 18.86 3.32
CA PHE A 367 13.89 18.52 2.92
C PHE A 367 12.88 18.96 4.00
N THR A 368 13.14 18.62 5.27
CA THR A 368 12.22 18.97 6.38
C THR A 368 12.14 20.47 6.60
N GLU A 369 13.23 21.22 6.48
CA GLU A 369 13.20 22.69 6.59
C GLU A 369 12.27 23.32 5.54
N LYS A 370 12.47 22.96 4.26
CA LYS A 370 11.62 23.44 3.16
C LYS A 370 10.18 22.94 3.29
N ALA A 371 9.97 21.71 3.76
CA ALA A 371 8.65 21.17 4.00
C ALA A 371 7.91 21.94 5.12
N LYS A 372 8.59 22.27 6.21
CA LYS A 372 8.02 23.09 7.29
C LYS A 372 7.59 24.47 6.78
N GLN A 373 8.43 25.13 5.98
CA GLN A 373 8.09 26.40 5.31
C GLN A 373 6.84 26.25 4.43
N LEU A 374 6.81 25.23 3.57
CA LEU A 374 5.67 24.95 2.71
C LEU A 374 4.36 24.77 3.51
N LEU A 375 4.38 24.00 4.60
CA LEU A 375 3.19 23.73 5.41
C LEU A 375 2.60 24.98 6.04
N ILE A 376 3.44 25.91 6.51
CA ILE A 376 2.97 27.20 7.05
C ILE A 376 2.31 28.04 5.95
N LEU A 377 2.94 28.11 4.77
CA LEU A 377 2.36 28.83 3.63
C LEU A 377 1.04 28.21 3.18
N GLU A 378 0.97 26.87 3.08
CA GLU A 378 -0.26 26.16 2.72
C GLU A 378 -1.36 26.36 3.77
N ARG A 379 -1.01 26.40 5.06
CA ARG A 379 -1.96 26.68 6.14
C ARG A 379 -2.64 28.05 5.99
N HIS A 380 -1.88 29.07 5.62
CA HIS A 380 -2.43 30.40 5.34
C HIS A 380 -3.21 30.42 4.03
N ALA A 381 -2.71 29.77 2.98
CA ALA A 381 -3.38 29.73 1.69
C ALA A 381 -4.77 29.08 1.76
N ILE A 382 -4.95 28.03 2.57
CA ILE A 382 -6.26 27.38 2.80
C ILE A 382 -7.31 28.36 3.34
N GLN A 383 -6.91 29.38 4.12
CA GLN A 383 -7.84 30.37 4.66
C GLN A 383 -8.35 31.33 3.59
N ASN A 384 -7.56 31.53 2.53
CA ASN A 384 -7.82 32.52 1.48
C ASN A 384 -8.44 31.90 0.21
N GLY A 385 -8.69 30.59 0.19
CA GLY A 385 -9.37 29.92 -0.91
C GLY A 385 -8.98 28.46 -1.12
N HIS A 386 -9.44 27.90 -2.23
CA HIS A 386 -9.26 26.49 -2.57
C HIS A 386 -7.85 26.21 -3.09
N ILE A 387 -7.05 25.47 -2.31
CA ILE A 387 -5.81 24.86 -2.80
C ILE A 387 -6.04 23.42 -3.22
N THR A 388 -5.43 23.02 -4.34
CA THR A 388 -5.32 21.62 -4.75
C THR A 388 -3.85 21.25 -4.90
N TYR A 389 -3.53 19.97 -5.07
CA TYR A 389 -2.15 19.54 -5.28
C TYR A 389 -1.49 20.15 -6.55
N LYS A 390 -2.30 20.63 -7.52
CA LYS A 390 -1.86 21.29 -8.76
C LYS A 390 -2.02 22.80 -8.74
N ARG A 391 -3.12 23.30 -8.17
CA ARG A 391 -3.53 24.71 -8.23
C ARG A 391 -3.37 25.36 -6.86
N CYS A 392 -2.44 26.28 -6.80
CA CYS A 392 -2.31 27.30 -5.78
C CYS A 392 -1.74 28.52 -6.52
N ASP A 393 -2.42 29.66 -6.43
CA ASP A 393 -2.05 30.86 -7.19
C ASP A 393 -0.85 31.60 -6.55
N ASN A 394 -0.35 31.10 -5.41
CA ASN A 394 0.85 31.61 -4.74
C ASN A 394 2.13 31.04 -5.41
N PRO A 395 2.98 31.89 -6.02
CA PRO A 395 4.20 31.44 -6.71
C PRO A 395 5.22 30.75 -5.80
N GLU A 396 5.32 31.16 -4.54
CA GLU A 396 6.27 30.60 -3.58
C GLU A 396 5.89 29.15 -3.21
N ILE A 397 4.60 28.92 -2.94
CA ILE A 397 4.07 27.56 -2.71
C ILE A 397 4.37 26.66 -3.90
N GLN A 398 4.17 27.15 -5.13
CA GLN A 398 4.41 26.35 -6.34
C GLN A 398 5.90 26.05 -6.55
N LYS A 399 6.78 27.01 -6.27
CA LYS A 399 8.24 26.81 -6.29
C LYS A 399 8.64 25.71 -5.31
N LEU A 400 8.22 25.81 -4.04
CA LEU A 400 8.52 24.82 -3.01
C LEU A 400 7.96 23.44 -3.35
N ARG A 401 6.72 23.35 -3.82
CA ARG A 401 6.12 22.07 -4.26
C ARG A 401 6.90 21.44 -5.40
N THR A 402 7.32 22.23 -6.39
CA THR A 402 8.09 21.73 -7.53
C THR A 402 9.47 21.23 -7.08
N GLU A 403 10.14 21.97 -6.19
CA GLU A 403 11.43 21.56 -5.64
C GLU A 403 11.31 20.26 -4.81
N LEU A 404 10.36 20.23 -3.88
CA LEU A 404 10.17 19.11 -2.96
C LEU A 404 9.64 17.86 -3.66
N PHE A 405 8.70 18.00 -4.61
CA PHE A 405 7.92 16.88 -5.14
C PHE A 405 7.84 16.80 -6.66
N SER A 406 8.41 17.74 -7.42
CA SER A 406 8.21 17.92 -8.86
C SER A 406 6.76 18.19 -9.27
N SER A 407 6.52 18.32 -10.58
CA SER A 407 5.18 18.41 -11.19
C SER A 407 4.51 17.04 -11.41
N SER A 408 5.18 15.94 -11.10
CA SER A 408 4.62 14.59 -11.26
C SER A 408 3.45 14.35 -10.31
N LYS A 409 2.43 13.62 -10.79
CA LYS A 409 1.29 13.19 -9.97
C LYS A 409 1.68 12.15 -8.92
N SER A 410 2.68 11.31 -9.18
CA SER A 410 3.16 10.34 -8.20
C SER A 410 3.98 11.05 -7.12
N HIS A 411 5.22 11.35 -7.45
CA HIS A 411 6.13 12.23 -6.74
C HIS A 411 7.47 12.27 -7.52
N GLY A 412 8.32 13.23 -7.16
CA GLY A 412 9.62 13.50 -7.75
C GLY A 412 10.41 14.43 -6.83
N GLY A 413 11.27 15.28 -7.39
CA GLY A 413 11.96 16.32 -6.63
C GLY A 413 12.89 15.77 -5.55
N LEU A 414 13.09 16.55 -4.48
CA LEU A 414 13.88 16.15 -3.33
C LEU A 414 13.30 14.92 -2.61
N PHE A 415 11.98 14.81 -2.53
CA PHE A 415 11.30 13.67 -1.91
C PHE A 415 11.68 12.35 -2.58
N LYS A 416 11.64 12.27 -3.92
CA LYS A 416 11.95 11.00 -4.61
C LYS A 416 13.40 10.58 -4.40
N LYS A 417 14.33 11.52 -4.42
CA LYS A 417 15.74 11.23 -4.12
C LYS A 417 15.88 10.69 -2.70
N LEU A 418 15.22 11.32 -1.72
CA LEU A 418 15.28 10.92 -0.32
C LEU A 418 14.64 9.55 -0.09
N ILE A 419 13.42 9.34 -0.57
CA ILE A 419 12.67 8.09 -0.34
C ILE A 419 13.34 6.88 -0.99
N ASP A 420 14.07 7.06 -2.10
CA ASP A 420 14.82 5.98 -2.75
C ASP A 420 16.00 5.51 -1.91
N GLU A 421 16.73 6.43 -1.28
CA GLU A 421 17.82 6.07 -0.36
C GLU A 421 17.28 5.45 0.93
N THR A 422 16.17 5.98 1.45
CA THR A 422 15.47 5.39 2.60
C THR A 422 14.96 3.98 2.29
N ASP A 423 14.34 3.76 1.12
CA ASP A 423 13.85 2.45 0.69
C ASP A 423 14.99 1.44 0.49
N LYS A 424 16.10 1.88 -0.10
CA LYS A 424 17.30 1.06 -0.28
C LYS A 424 17.85 0.55 1.06
N LEU A 425 18.02 1.46 2.04
CA LEU A 425 18.49 1.09 3.37
C LEU A 425 17.49 0.15 4.06
N LEU A 426 16.20 0.51 4.08
CA LEU A 426 15.16 -0.29 4.71
C LEU A 426 15.11 -1.72 4.12
N TYR A 427 15.15 -1.85 2.79
CA TYR A 427 15.19 -3.16 2.14
C TYR A 427 16.42 -3.98 2.55
N ALA A 428 17.61 -3.34 2.61
CA ALA A 428 18.83 -4.01 3.04
C ALA A 428 18.72 -4.53 4.48
N LEU A 429 18.21 -3.70 5.40
CA LEU A 429 17.99 -4.06 6.79
C LEU A 429 16.99 -5.21 6.94
N ILE A 430 15.85 -5.15 6.25
CA ILE A 430 14.86 -6.24 6.28
C ILE A 430 15.45 -7.55 5.73
N LYS A 431 16.26 -7.49 4.66
CA LYS A 431 16.91 -8.68 4.10
C LYS A 431 17.93 -9.29 5.07
N MET A 432 18.60 -8.47 5.90
CA MET A 432 19.51 -8.97 6.94
C MET A 432 18.76 -9.73 8.04
N GLN A 433 17.52 -9.36 8.38
CA GLN A 433 16.69 -10.08 9.36
C GLN A 433 16.16 -11.44 8.87
N ALA A 434 16.17 -11.67 7.55
CA ALA A 434 15.61 -12.87 6.93
C ALA A 434 16.64 -14.00 6.77
N ILE A 435 17.91 -13.72 7.05
CA ILE A 435 19.02 -14.67 7.15
C ILE A 435 19.13 -15.09 8.61
#